data_AF-A0A366VZN3-F1
#
_entry.id   AF-A0A366VZN3-F1
#
_cell.length_a   1.000
_cell.length_b   1.000
_cell.length_c   1.000
_cell.angle_alpha   90.00
_cell.angle_beta   90.00
_cell.angle_gamma   90.00
#
_symmetry.space_group_name_H-M   'P 1'
#
loop_
_entity.id
_entity.type
_entity.pdbx_description
1 polymer ?
#
loop_
_entity_poly.entity_id
_entity_poly.type
_entity_poly.pdbx_seq_one_letter_code
_entity_poly.pdbx_strand_id
1 'polypeptide(L)'
;MEVISRTVAIMQMISSTKDLIDMWPSRRTLANEVGVSADRVHKWALSNAIPAGFHAQVIECGAARGFPVDADLIVKLHARPMVNDFASIPEDPR
;
A
#
# COMPACT_ATOMS: atom_id res chain seq x y z
N MET A 1 -16.52 23.14 9.26
CA MET A 1 -16.18 22.29 8.10
C MET A 1 -14.86 21.62 8.39
N GLU A 2 -14.84 20.42 8.98
CA GLU A 2 -13.58 19.80 9.45
C GLU A 2 -13.59 18.27 9.30
N VAL A 3 -14.28 17.76 8.28
CA VAL A 3 -14.32 16.31 8.00
C VAL A 3 -13.17 15.85 7.09
N ILE A 4 -12.50 16.78 6.40
CA ILE A 4 -11.46 16.45 5.41
C ILE A 4 -10.13 16.07 6.11
N SER A 5 -9.89 16.55 7.34
CA SER A 5 -8.59 16.39 8.01
C SER A 5 -8.31 14.98 8.54
N ARG A 6 -9.34 14.15 8.75
CA ARG A 6 -9.17 12.82 9.37
C ARG A 6 -8.80 11.74 8.35
N THR A 7 -9.35 11.80 7.15
CA THR A 7 -9.05 10.84 6.06
C THR A 7 -7.62 11.02 5.54
N VAL A 8 -7.18 12.27 5.37
CA VAL A 8 -5.81 12.59 4.94
C VAL A 8 -4.79 12.13 6.00
N ALA A 9 -5.07 12.32 7.29
CA ALA A 9 -4.19 11.85 8.37
C ALA A 9 -4.07 10.32 8.44
N ILE A 10 -5.13 9.57 8.11
CA ILE A 10 -5.06 8.10 8.05
C ILE A 10 -4.22 7.63 6.87
N MET A 11 -4.35 8.25 5.68
CA MET A 11 -3.47 7.94 4.54
C MET A 11 -1.99 8.21 4.84
N GLN A 12 -1.68 9.22 5.67
CA GLN A 12 -0.31 9.52 6.11
C GLN A 12 0.26 8.48 7.09
N MET A 13 -0.57 7.62 7.70
CA MET A 13 -0.10 6.54 8.58
C MET A 13 0.16 5.22 7.86
N ILE A 14 -0.33 5.04 6.63
CA ILE A 14 -0.11 3.82 5.85
C ILE A 14 1.20 3.95 5.08
N SER A 15 2.29 3.54 5.72
CA SER A 15 3.65 3.64 5.17
C SER A 15 4.15 2.33 4.56
N SER A 16 3.47 1.22 4.84
CA SER A 16 3.83 -0.11 4.39
C SER A 16 2.61 -0.97 4.02
N THR A 17 2.85 -2.02 3.24
CA THR A 17 1.88 -3.08 2.97
C THR A 17 1.38 -3.73 4.27
N LYS A 18 2.22 -3.80 5.30
CA LYS A 18 1.83 -4.30 6.62
C LYS A 18 0.80 -3.37 7.28
N ASP A 19 1.03 -2.06 7.27
CA ASP A 19 0.09 -1.08 7.85
C ASP A 19 -1.27 -1.15 7.15
N LEU A 20 -1.25 -1.29 5.82
CA LEU A 20 -2.47 -1.51 5.03
C LEU A 20 -3.19 -2.80 5.47
N ILE A 21 -2.49 -3.93 5.54
CA ILE A 21 -3.09 -5.23 5.91
C ILE A 21 -3.62 -5.23 7.35
N ASP A 22 -2.92 -4.57 8.28
CA ASP A 22 -3.29 -4.53 9.70
C ASP A 22 -4.55 -3.65 9.94
N MET A 23 -5.08 -2.97 8.92
CA MET A 23 -6.42 -2.35 8.97
C MET A 23 -7.55 -3.36 9.11
N TRP A 24 -7.34 -4.60 8.62
CA TRP A 24 -8.31 -5.66 8.80
C TRP A 24 -8.21 -6.22 10.22
N PRO A 25 -9.34 -6.61 10.85
CA PRO A 25 -9.33 -7.22 12.18
C PRO A 25 -8.42 -8.45 12.28
N SER A 26 -8.20 -9.15 11.17
CA SER A 26 -7.22 -10.22 11.07
C SER A 26 -6.77 -10.46 9.62
N ARG A 27 -5.56 -11.03 9.44
CA ARG A 27 -5.07 -11.47 8.11
C ARG A 27 -6.03 -12.46 7.43
N ARG A 28 -6.71 -13.29 8.22
CA ARG A 28 -7.70 -14.25 7.72
C ARG A 28 -8.93 -13.57 7.13
N THR A 29 -9.32 -12.44 7.70
CA THR A 29 -10.44 -11.63 7.20
C THR A 29 -10.14 -11.13 5.79
N LEU A 30 -8.99 -10.47 5.59
CA LEU A 30 -8.56 -10.04 4.26
C LEU A 30 -8.42 -11.22 3.29
N ALA A 31 -7.82 -12.32 3.75
CA ALA A 31 -7.62 -13.51 2.94
C ALA A 31 -8.94 -14.09 2.41
N ASN A 32 -9.98 -14.15 3.26
CA ASN A 32 -11.31 -14.61 2.87
C ASN A 32 -11.97 -13.67 1.86
N GLU A 33 -11.80 -12.35 2.01
CA GLU A 33 -12.39 -11.36 1.11
C GLU A 33 -11.72 -11.38 -0.28
N VAL A 34 -10.40 -11.55 -0.33
CA VAL A 34 -9.61 -11.58 -1.58
C VAL A 34 -9.57 -12.98 -2.21
N GLY A 35 -10.00 -14.02 -1.50
CA GLY A 35 -10.00 -15.40 -2.00
C GLY A 35 -8.62 -16.07 -2.01
N VAL A 36 -7.78 -15.77 -1.02
CA VAL A 36 -6.44 -16.36 -0.84
C VAL A 36 -6.26 -16.98 0.54
N SER A 37 -5.13 -17.64 0.79
CA SER A 37 -4.80 -18.14 2.13
C SER A 37 -4.25 -17.04 3.05
N ALA A 38 -4.48 -17.18 4.36
CA ALA A 38 -3.96 -16.25 5.35
C ALA A 38 -2.41 -16.23 5.39
N ASP A 39 -1.76 -17.35 5.10
CA ASP A 39 -0.29 -17.44 4.94
C ASP A 39 0.20 -16.56 3.78
N ARG A 40 -0.54 -16.53 2.66
CA ARG A 40 -0.20 -15.68 1.52
C ARG A 40 -0.27 -14.19 1.88
N VAL A 41 -1.33 -13.79 2.58
CA VAL A 41 -1.46 -12.42 3.11
C VAL A 41 -0.36 -12.10 4.13
N HIS A 42 0.02 -13.06 4.98
CA HIS A 42 1.14 -12.90 5.91
C HIS A 42 2.45 -12.64 5.15
N LYS A 43 2.72 -13.38 4.08
CA LYS A 43 3.89 -13.17 3.21
C LYS A 43 3.89 -11.79 2.56
N TRP A 44 2.74 -11.29 2.10
CA TRP A 44 2.65 -9.93 1.53
C TRP A 44 3.07 -8.85 2.52
N ALA A 45 2.65 -8.98 3.79
CA ALA A 45 3.06 -8.08 4.86
C ALA A 45 4.57 -8.16 5.14
N LEU A 46 5.16 -9.36 5.14
CA LEU A 46 6.59 -9.57 5.37
C LEU A 46 7.46 -9.05 4.21
N SER A 47 7.04 -9.28 2.97
CA SER A 47 7.77 -8.87 1.77
C SER A 47 7.51 -7.43 1.36
N ASN A 48 6.66 -6.71 2.08
CA ASN A 48 6.14 -5.40 1.72
C ASN A 48 5.64 -5.33 0.26
N ALA A 49 4.94 -6.36 -0.21
CA ALA A 49 4.54 -6.47 -1.61
C ALA A 49 3.20 -7.19 -1.77
N ILE A 50 2.29 -6.59 -2.54
CA ILE A 50 1.03 -7.21 -2.96
C ILE A 50 1.16 -7.49 -4.46
N PRO A 51 0.97 -8.74 -4.93
CA PRO A 51 1.04 -9.04 -6.35
C PRO A 51 -0.04 -8.28 -7.13
N ALA A 52 0.32 -7.77 -8.31
CA ALA A 52 -0.54 -6.89 -9.12
C ALA A 52 -1.95 -7.46 -9.39
N GLY A 53 -2.06 -8.77 -9.59
CA GLY A 53 -3.34 -9.44 -9.80
C GLY A 53 -4.35 -9.32 -8.65
N PHE A 54 -3.91 -8.91 -7.45
CA PHE A 54 -4.78 -8.72 -6.27
C PHE A 54 -5.06 -7.26 -5.95
N HIS A 55 -4.47 -6.30 -6.69
CA HIS A 55 -4.62 -4.86 -6.39
C HIS A 55 -6.08 -4.42 -6.40
N ALA A 56 -6.82 -4.77 -7.47
CA ALA A 56 -8.24 -4.40 -7.60
C ALA A 56 -9.08 -4.96 -6.45
N GLN A 57 -8.91 -6.25 -6.12
CA GLN A 57 -9.64 -6.90 -5.02
C GLN A 57 -9.34 -6.26 -3.67
N VAL A 58 -8.07 -5.95 -3.38
CA VAL A 58 -7.69 -5.28 -2.13
C VAL A 58 -8.33 -3.89 -2.02
N ILE A 59 -8.35 -3.12 -3.12
CA ILE A 59 -9.00 -1.81 -3.17
C ILE A 59 -10.51 -1.94 -2.95
N GLU A 60 -11.17 -2.87 -3.65
CA GLU A 60 -12.61 -3.11 -3.50
C GLU A 60 -12.98 -3.53 -2.07
N CYS A 61 -12.20 -4.44 -1.46
CA CYS A 61 -12.42 -4.90 -0.10
C CYS A 61 -12.18 -3.77 0.92
N GLY A 62 -11.15 -2.94 0.70
CA GLY A 62 -10.88 -1.77 1.52
C GLY A 62 -12.01 -0.74 1.43
N ALA A 63 -12.46 -0.42 0.21
CA ALA A 63 -13.55 0.50 -0.05
C ALA A 63 -14.87 0.01 0.58
N ALA A 64 -15.19 -1.27 0.47
CA ALA A 64 -16.38 -1.87 1.08
C ALA A 64 -16.40 -1.75 2.62
N ARG A 65 -15.22 -1.66 3.25
CA ARG A 65 -15.05 -1.43 4.70
C ARG A 65 -14.95 0.05 5.09
N GLY A 66 -14.94 0.97 4.12
CA GLY A 66 -14.74 2.40 4.35
C GLY A 66 -13.28 2.76 4.65
N PHE A 67 -12.33 1.92 4.27
CA PHE A 67 -10.90 2.21 4.40
C PHE A 67 -10.44 3.12 3.25
N PRO A 68 -9.56 4.11 3.49
CA PRO A 68 -9.02 4.97 2.45
C PRO A 68 -7.93 4.24 1.64
N VAL A 69 -8.34 3.20 0.91
CA VAL A 69 -7.46 2.37 0.06
C VAL A 69 -7.83 2.64 -1.39
N ASP A 70 -6.90 3.19 -2.15
CA ASP A 70 -7.03 3.45 -3.58
C ASP A 70 -5.77 3.01 -4.35
N ALA A 71 -5.82 3.15 -5.68
CA ALA A 71 -4.69 2.77 -6.53
C ALA A 71 -3.43 3.61 -6.28
N ASP A 72 -3.59 4.89 -5.91
CA ASP A 72 -2.48 5.78 -5.62
C ASP A 72 -1.73 5.33 -4.37
N LEU A 73 -2.44 4.91 -3.32
CA LEU A 73 -1.85 4.31 -2.14
C LEU A 73 -1.07 3.04 -2.48
N ILE A 74 -1.65 2.13 -3.27
CA ILE A 74 -0.96 0.88 -3.66
C ILE A 74 0.34 1.19 -4.42
N VAL A 75 0.30 2.12 -5.37
CA VAL A 75 1.49 2.56 -6.12
C VAL A 75 2.54 3.16 -5.20
N LYS A 76 2.14 4.02 -4.25
CA LYS A 76 3.06 4.62 -3.26
C LYS A 76 3.73 3.56 -2.40
N LEU A 77 3.01 2.53 -1.97
CA LEU A 77 3.55 1.44 -1.15
C LEU A 77 4.57 0.58 -1.89
N HIS A 78 4.47 0.48 -3.22
CA HIS A 78 5.42 -0.26 -4.08
C HIS A 78 6.44 0.63 -4.77
N ALA A 79 6.38 1.95 -4.58
CA ALA A 79 7.32 2.88 -5.17
C ALA A 79 8.73 2.62 -4.62
N ARG A 80 9.68 2.35 -5.53
CA ARG A 80 11.09 2.34 -5.16
C ARG A 80 11.51 3.79 -4.86
N PRO A 81 12.28 4.05 -3.78
CA PRO A 81 12.88 5.36 -3.59
C PRO A 81 13.65 5.74 -4.86
N MET A 82 13.26 6.83 -5.50
CA MET A 82 14.05 7.37 -6.60
C MET A 82 15.36 7.90 -5.98
N VAL A 83 16.43 7.13 -6.13
CA VAL A 83 17.79 7.64 -5.92
C VAL A 83 18.00 8.71 -6.98
N ASN A 84 18.25 9.94 -6.55
CA ASN A 84 18.58 11.04 -7.45
C ASN A 84 20.04 10.85 -7.92
N ASP A 85 20.30 9.83 -8.74
CA ASP A 85 21.64 9.48 -9.26
C ASP A 85 22.16 10.52 -10.28
N PHE A 86 21.33 11.50 -10.66
CA PHE A 86 21.73 12.59 -11.56
C PHE A 86 22.73 13.58 -10.94
N ALA A 87 22.98 13.51 -9.62
CA ALA A 87 23.99 14.33 -8.96
C ALA A 87 25.44 13.86 -9.21
N SER A 88 25.64 12.75 -9.93
CA SER A 88 26.96 12.15 -10.19
C SER A 88 27.41 12.22 -11.65
N ILE A 89 26.78 13.04 -12.50
CA ILE A 89 27.30 13.28 -13.85
C ILE A 89 28.45 14.29 -13.71
N PRO A 90 29.73 13.90 -13.90
CA PRO A 90 30.80 14.88 -13.93
C PRO A 90 30.55 15.82 -15.11
N GLU A 91 30.49 17.12 -14.86
CA GLU A 91 30.47 18.11 -15.93
C GLU A 91 31.74 17.92 -16.77
N ASP A 92 31.55 17.50 -18.03
CA ASP A 92 32.61 17.40 -19.03
C ASP A 92 33.07 18.83 -19.39
N PRO A 93 34.32 19.22 -19.04
CA PRO A 93 34.83 20.53 -19.36
C PRO A 93 35.26 20.53 -20.84
N ARG A 94 34.31 20.79 -21.72
CA ARG A 94 34.58 21.14 -23.12
C ARG A 94 34.93 22.62 -23.26
#